data_AF-A0A0Q5D5Q0-F1
#
_entry.id   AF-A0A0Q5D5Q0-F1
#
_cell.length_a   1.000
_cell.length_b   1.000
_cell.length_c   1.000
_cell.angle_alpha   90.00
_cell.angle_beta   90.00
_cell.angle_gamma   90.00
#
_symmetry.space_group_name_H-M   'P 1'
#
loop_
_entity.id
_entity.type
_entity.pdbx_description
1 polymer ?
#
loop_
_entity_poly.entity_id
_entity_poly.type
_entity_poly.pdbx_seq_one_letter_code
_entity_poly.pdbx_strand_id
1 'polypeptide(L)'
;MIAATMYIFADTSPGAPILNDPIVKAIQASIVSITLSNGALGARLAKLYLMPDAELLVALLADGENLSFNRERVKKLTTSQLKTELEAWL
;
A
#
# COMPACT_ATOMS: atom_id res chain seq x y z
N MET A 1 -1.04 8.58 32.79
CA MET A 1 -1.00 9.11 31.42
C MET A 1 0.22 8.53 30.73
N ILE A 2 0.06 7.61 29.79
CA ILE A 2 1.17 7.13 28.96
C ILE A 2 0.68 7.27 27.52
N ALA A 3 1.10 8.35 26.87
CA ALA A 3 0.97 8.55 25.44
C ALA A 3 2.29 8.10 24.83
N ALA A 4 2.30 7.01 24.04
CA ALA A 4 3.35 6.73 23.07
C ALA A 4 2.95 5.55 22.17
N THR A 5 3.07 5.78 20.86
CA THR A 5 3.08 4.78 19.77
C THR A 5 1.73 4.41 19.19
N MET A 6 1.10 5.35 18.48
CA MET A 6 0.22 5.02 17.37
C MET A 6 0.48 6.00 16.21
N TYR A 7 1.66 5.87 15.58
CA TYR A 7 1.93 6.49 14.28
C TYR A 7 1.43 5.50 13.21
N ILE A 8 0.13 5.50 12.96
CA ILE A 8 -0.48 4.75 11.86
C ILE A 8 -1.19 5.79 10.99
N PHE A 9 -0.46 6.25 9.96
CA PHE A 9 -0.96 6.89 8.75
C PHE A 9 -2.09 7.92 8.95
N ALA A 10 -1.74 9.10 9.45
CA ALA A 10 -2.66 10.24 9.51
C ALA A 10 -2.15 11.37 8.62
N ASP A 11 -2.60 11.42 7.38
CA ASP A 11 -3.25 12.60 6.78
C ASP A 11 -3.80 12.23 5.39
N THR A 12 -5.12 12.08 5.27
CA THR A 12 -5.81 12.22 3.97
C THR A 12 -7.09 13.01 4.19
N SER A 13 -7.01 14.30 3.89
CA SER A 13 -8.14 15.23 3.80
C SER A 13 -9.13 14.83 2.67
N PRO A 14 -10.33 15.41 2.60
CA PRO A 14 -11.59 14.92 3.15
C PRO A 14 -12.44 14.19 2.08
N GLY A 15 -12.65 12.89 2.24
CA GLY A 15 -13.52 12.14 1.32
C GLY A 15 -13.47 10.63 1.49
N ALA A 16 -14.00 10.14 2.62
CA ALA A 16 -14.15 8.73 3.00
C ALA A 16 -12.89 8.01 3.53
N PRO A 17 -13.03 7.15 4.55
CA PRO A 17 -11.92 6.47 5.18
C PRO A 17 -11.41 5.34 4.27
N ILE A 18 -10.43 5.65 3.41
CA ILE A 18 -9.62 4.67 2.67
C ILE A 18 -9.00 3.60 3.60
N LEU A 19 -8.88 3.89 4.91
CA LEU A 19 -8.46 2.92 5.95
C LEU A 19 -9.36 1.68 6.05
N ASN A 20 -10.63 1.75 5.62
CA ASN A 20 -11.54 0.61 5.61
C ASN A 20 -11.72 -0.04 4.24
N ASP A 21 -11.00 0.42 3.22
CA ASP A 21 -11.04 -0.20 1.90
C ASP A 21 -10.36 -1.58 1.96
N PRO A 22 -11.07 -2.68 1.62
CA PRO A 22 -10.49 -4.02 1.61
C PRO A 22 -9.27 -4.13 0.68
N ILE A 23 -9.20 -3.31 -0.37
CA ILE A 23 -8.06 -3.25 -1.29
C ILE A 23 -6.85 -2.64 -0.60
N VAL A 24 -7.03 -1.53 0.11
CA VAL A 24 -5.97 -0.89 0.90
C VAL A 24 -5.46 -1.85 1.96
N LYS A 25 -6.36 -2.58 2.65
CA LYS A 25 -5.97 -3.62 3.62
C LYS A 25 -5.17 -4.76 2.98
N ALA A 26 -5.54 -5.20 1.78
CA ALA A 26 -4.81 -6.25 1.06
C ALA A 26 -3.39 -5.79 0.66
N ILE A 27 -3.25 -4.54 0.21
CA ILE A 27 -1.95 -3.93 -0.10
C ILE A 27 -1.11 -3.83 1.18
N GLN A 28 -1.67 -3.30 2.27
CA GLN A 28 -0.97 -3.18 3.55
C GLN A 28 -0.55 -4.55 4.12
N ALA A 29 -1.42 -5.57 4.07
CA ALA A 29 -1.09 -6.92 4.50
C ALA A 29 0.07 -7.50 3.67
N SER A 30 0.11 -7.22 2.36
CA SER A 30 1.20 -7.64 1.48
C SER A 30 2.51 -6.93 1.83
N ILE A 31 2.47 -5.63 2.11
CA ILE A 31 3.63 -4.85 2.58
C ILE A 31 4.16 -5.41 3.91
N VAL A 32 3.29 -5.74 4.86
CA VAL A 32 3.68 -6.39 6.13
C VAL A 32 4.35 -7.74 5.87
N SER A 33 3.76 -8.57 4.99
CA SER A 33 4.35 -9.86 4.61
C SER A 33 5.73 -9.71 3.98
N ILE A 34 5.91 -8.72 3.10
CA ILE A 34 7.20 -8.38 2.50
C ILE A 34 8.16 -7.90 3.58
N THR A 35 7.74 -7.06 4.52
CA THR A 35 8.60 -6.57 5.62
C THR A 35 9.17 -7.70 6.46
N LEU A 36 8.37 -8.75 6.72
CA LEU A 36 8.83 -9.94 7.44
C LEU A 36 9.85 -10.77 6.65
N SER A 37 9.82 -10.69 5.32
CA SER A 37 10.73 -11.46 4.43
C SER A 37 11.98 -10.65 4.01
N ASN A 38 11.81 -9.35 3.80
CA ASN A 38 12.80 -8.38 3.33
C ASN A 38 12.53 -7.04 4.02
N GLY A 39 13.16 -6.84 5.18
CA GLY A 39 12.93 -5.67 6.03
C GLY A 39 13.28 -4.34 5.36
N ALA A 40 14.29 -4.31 4.48
CA ALA A 40 14.67 -3.10 3.78
C ALA A 40 13.62 -2.67 2.75
N LEU A 41 13.12 -3.62 1.94
CA LEU A 41 12.05 -3.35 0.98
C LEU A 41 10.74 -2.97 1.70
N GLY A 42 10.35 -3.76 2.70
CA GLY A 42 9.16 -3.49 3.48
C GLY A 42 9.15 -2.11 4.13
N ALA A 43 10.29 -1.67 4.68
CA ALA A 43 10.43 -0.33 5.24
C ALA A 43 10.34 0.80 4.20
N ARG A 44 10.74 0.55 2.94
CA ARG A 44 10.53 1.52 1.84
C ARG A 44 9.06 1.59 1.47
N LEU A 45 8.43 0.44 1.23
CA LEU A 45 7.01 0.36 0.86
C LEU A 45 6.08 0.92 1.96
N ALA A 46 6.39 0.67 3.23
CA ALA A 46 5.61 1.16 4.37
C ALA A 46 5.65 2.69 4.54
N LYS A 47 6.58 3.38 3.88
CA LYS A 47 6.66 4.85 3.87
C LYS A 47 5.87 5.49 2.73
N LEU A 48 5.43 4.70 1.75
CA LEU A 48 4.73 5.22 0.58
C LEU A 48 3.28 5.60 0.92
N TYR A 49 2.83 6.72 0.36
CA TYR A 49 1.44 7.17 0.43
C TYR A 49 0.59 6.40 -0.58
N LEU A 50 -0.38 5.63 -0.09
CA LEU A 50 -1.31 4.91 -0.94
C LEU A 50 -2.30 5.87 -1.60
N MET A 51 -2.24 5.98 -2.91
CA MET A 51 -3.11 6.88 -3.68
C MET A 51 -3.98 6.06 -4.65
N PRO A 52 -5.31 6.10 -4.54
CA PRO A 52 -6.16 5.46 -5.54
C PRO A 52 -6.08 6.23 -6.86
N ASP A 53 -5.80 5.53 -7.95
CA ASP A 53 -5.78 6.07 -9.32
C ASP A 53 -6.51 5.10 -10.26
N ALA A 54 -7.67 5.54 -10.76
CA ALA A 54 -8.50 4.74 -11.65
C ALA A 54 -8.00 4.73 -13.10
N GLU A 55 -7.23 5.74 -13.51
CA GLU A 55 -6.68 5.87 -14.87
C GLU A 55 -5.38 5.06 -15.02
N LEU A 56 -4.81 4.60 -13.91
CA LEU A 56 -3.60 3.82 -13.89
C LEU A 56 -3.77 2.53 -14.71
N LEU A 57 -2.92 2.38 -15.74
CA LEU A 57 -2.91 1.23 -16.65
C LEU A 57 -2.31 -0.03 -16.03
N VAL A 58 -1.67 0.08 -14.88
CA VAL A 58 -1.09 -1.01 -14.09
C VAL A 58 -1.82 -1.13 -12.76
N ALA A 59 -1.62 -2.24 -12.04
CA ALA A 59 -2.27 -2.43 -10.74
C ALA A 59 -1.67 -1.51 -9.66
N LEU A 60 -0.35 -1.35 -9.69
CA LEU A 60 0.43 -0.57 -8.74
C LEU A 60 1.49 0.22 -9.52
N LEU A 61 1.76 1.45 -9.09
CA LEU A 61 2.83 2.30 -9.59
C LEU A 61 3.46 3.04 -8.41
N ALA A 62 4.73 2.79 -8.15
CA ALA A 62 5.49 3.57 -7.18
C ALA A 62 6.16 4.74 -7.90
N ASP A 63 5.83 5.97 -7.49
CA ASP A 63 6.44 7.20 -7.98
C ASP A 63 6.86 8.07 -6.79
N GLY A 64 8.17 8.16 -6.55
CA GLY A 64 8.74 8.86 -5.41
C GLY A 64 8.22 8.32 -4.08
N GLU A 65 7.46 9.14 -3.37
CA GLU A 65 6.83 8.80 -2.08
C GLU A 65 5.39 8.29 -2.23
N ASN A 66 4.86 8.20 -3.45
CA ASN A 66 3.49 7.77 -3.71
C ASN A 66 3.45 6.35 -4.27
N LEU A 67 2.51 5.55 -3.78
CA LEU A 67 2.14 4.26 -4.37
C LEU A 67 0.71 4.38 -4.91
N SER A 68 0.62 4.69 -6.19
CA SER A 68 -0.64 4.77 -6.91
C SER A 68 -1.18 3.38 -7.19
N PHE A 69 -2.47 3.16 -6.99
CA PHE A 69 -3.10 1.85 -7.21
C PHE A 69 -4.43 1.94 -7.94
N ASN A 70 -4.64 1.05 -8.89
CA ASN A 70 -5.93 0.90 -9.57
C ASN A 70 -6.74 -0.20 -8.90
N ARG A 71 -7.83 0.18 -8.23
CA ARG A 71 -8.74 -0.75 -7.53
C ARG A 71 -9.22 -1.90 -8.39
N GLU A 72 -9.66 -1.63 -9.62
CA GLU A 72 -10.23 -2.65 -10.50
C GLU A 72 -9.18 -3.63 -11.03
N ARG A 73 -7.93 -3.21 -11.08
CA ARG A 73 -6.81 -4.09 -11.44
C ARG A 73 -6.32 -4.89 -10.24
N VAL A 74 -6.18 -4.27 -9.06
CA VAL A 74 -5.78 -4.98 -7.84
C VAL A 74 -6.79 -6.08 -7.47
N LYS A 75 -8.09 -5.87 -7.67
CA LYS A 75 -9.13 -6.92 -7.49
C LYS A 75 -8.91 -8.16 -8.36
N LYS A 76 -8.26 -8.00 -9.52
CA LYS A 76 -7.98 -9.11 -10.44
C LYS A 76 -6.70 -9.86 -10.09
N LEU A 77 -5.89 -9.32 -9.17
CA LEU A 77 -4.66 -9.95 -8.72
C LEU A 77 -4.93 -10.88 -7.53
N THR A 78 -4.24 -12.00 -7.52
CA THR A 78 -4.08 -12.81 -6.30
C THR A 78 -3.11 -12.12 -5.34
N THR A 79 -3.13 -12.51 -4.07
CA THR A 79 -2.17 -12.01 -3.06
C THR A 79 -0.72 -12.26 -3.48
N SER A 80 -0.43 -13.39 -4.16
CA SER A 80 0.91 -13.67 -4.66
C SER A 80 1.32 -12.72 -5.78
N GLN A 81 0.42 -12.44 -6.73
CA GLN A 81 0.68 -11.48 -7.81
C GLN A 81 0.85 -10.06 -7.25
N LEU A 82 0.02 -9.67 -6.28
CA LEU A 82 0.14 -8.37 -5.61
C LEU A 82 1.49 -8.21 -4.92
N LYS A 83 1.98 -9.26 -4.25
CA LYS A 83 3.31 -9.29 -3.66
C LYS A 83 4.41 -9.16 -4.73
N THR A 84 4.31 -9.91 -5.82
CA THR A 84 5.29 -9.83 -6.93
C THR A 84 5.33 -8.43 -7.54
N GLU A 85 4.18 -7.79 -7.74
CA GLU A 85 4.09 -6.40 -8.23
C GLU A 85 4.73 -5.40 -7.25
N LEU A 86 4.57 -5.59 -5.94
CA LEU A 86 5.23 -4.77 -4.92
C LEU A 86 6.75 -5.00 -4.87
N GLU A 87 7.20 -6.23 -5.09
CA GLU A 87 8.62 -6.60 -5.13
C GLU A 87 9.32 -6.15 -6.42
N ALA A 88 8.58 -5.92 -7.51
CA ALA A 88 9.12 -5.47 -8.79
C ALA A 88 9.66 -4.03 -8.79
N TRP A 89 9.42 -3.25 -7.73
CA TRP A 89 9.93 -1.88 -7.57
C TRP A 89 11.33 -1.80 -6.92
N LEU A 90 12.06 -2.93 -6.87
CA LEU A 90 13.48 -3.03 -6.48
C LEU A 90 14.39 -3.00 -7.70
#